data_AF-A0A1I4ESN6-F1
#
_entry.id   AF-A0A1I4ESN6-F1
#
_cell.length_a   1.000
_cell.length_b   1.000
_cell.length_c   1.000
_cell.angle_alpha   90.00
_cell.angle_beta   90.00
_cell.angle_gamma   90.00
#
_symmetry.space_group_name_H-M   'P 1'
#
loop_
_entity.id
_entity.type
_entity.pdbx_description
1 polymer ?
#
loop_
_entity_poly.entity_id
_entity_poly.type
_entity_poly.pdbx_seq_one_letter_code
_entity_poly.pdbx_strand_id
1 'polypeptide(L)'
;MGEAERGESAPRRRVAFWCSQGHETRVAFASEAEAPETWDCPRCGLPAGQDHAAPPPAPRSEPYKTHLAYVRERRSDADGDALLEEALSKLRARRGA
;
A
#
# COMPACT_ATOMS: atom_id res chain seq x y z
N MET A 1 -7.70 -42.65 7.36
CA MET A 1 -9.02 -42.83 6.72
C MET A 1 -9.60 -41.44 6.47
N GLY A 2 -9.82 -41.04 5.22
CA GLY A 2 -10.45 -39.74 4.93
C GLY A 2 -10.21 -39.19 3.52
N GLU A 3 -9.15 -39.57 2.83
CA GLU A 3 -8.86 -39.08 1.46
C GLU A 3 -9.57 -39.88 0.36
N ALA A 4 -9.72 -41.19 0.54
CA ALA A 4 -10.29 -42.08 -0.47
C ALA A 4 -11.83 -41.95 -0.67
N GLU A 5 -12.54 -41.31 0.27
CA GLU A 5 -14.01 -41.17 0.24
C GLU A 5 -14.49 -39.82 -0.31
N ARG A 6 -13.57 -38.93 -0.72
CA ARG A 6 -13.87 -37.56 -1.19
C ARG A 6 -14.05 -37.44 -2.72
N GLY A 7 -14.35 -38.54 -3.41
CA GLY A 7 -14.60 -38.54 -4.86
C GLY A 7 -13.40 -38.07 -5.71
N GLU A 8 -13.64 -37.91 -7.01
CA GLU A 8 -12.65 -37.39 -7.95
C GLU A 8 -12.41 -35.88 -7.67
N SER A 9 -11.14 -35.47 -7.66
CA SER A 9 -10.81 -34.05 -7.58
C SER A 9 -11.30 -33.31 -8.82
N ALA A 10 -12.01 -32.19 -8.61
CA ALA A 10 -12.40 -31.30 -9.70
C ALA A 10 -11.17 -30.87 -10.53
N PRO A 11 -11.33 -30.76 -11.86
CA PRO A 11 -10.24 -30.37 -12.74
C PRO A 11 -9.79 -28.94 -12.41
N ARG A 12 -8.48 -28.70 -12.40
CA ARG A 12 -7.90 -27.40 -12.02
C ARG A 12 -6.88 -26.91 -13.05
N ARG A 13 -6.79 -25.59 -13.23
CA ARG A 13 -5.77 -24.92 -14.05
C ARG A 13 -4.89 -24.02 -13.20
N ARG A 14 -3.62 -23.87 -13.57
CA ARG A 14 -2.70 -22.93 -12.91
C ARG A 14 -2.60 -21.65 -13.72
N VAL A 15 -2.77 -20.51 -13.07
CA VAL A 15 -2.59 -19.17 -13.65
C VAL A 15 -1.40 -18.52 -12.96
N ALA A 16 -0.51 -17.93 -13.75
CA ALA A 16 0.66 -17.21 -13.25
C ALA A 16 0.35 -15.71 -13.17
N PHE A 17 0.82 -15.09 -12.10
CA PHE A 17 0.74 -13.66 -11.86
C PHE A 17 2.13 -13.11 -11.51
N TRP A 18 2.45 -11.91 -12.01
CA TRP A 18 3.71 -11.22 -11.81
C TRP A 18 3.48 -9.84 -11.19
N CYS A 19 4.17 -9.55 -10.09
CA CYS A 19 4.15 -8.22 -9.49
C CYS A 19 5.28 -7.34 -10.01
N SER A 20 5.20 -6.04 -9.74
CA SER A 20 6.20 -5.04 -10.15
C SER A 20 7.61 -5.25 -9.56
N GLN A 21 7.76 -6.17 -8.59
CA GLN A 21 9.07 -6.57 -8.03
C GLN A 21 9.65 -7.83 -8.70
N GLY A 22 9.02 -8.34 -9.77
CA GLY A 22 9.48 -9.52 -10.50
C GLY A 22 9.11 -10.86 -9.85
N HIS A 23 8.25 -10.87 -8.82
CA HIS A 23 7.79 -12.12 -8.22
C HIS A 23 6.72 -12.79 -9.07
N GLU A 24 6.99 -14.01 -9.54
CA GLU A 24 5.97 -14.92 -10.09
C GLU A 24 5.21 -15.65 -8.97
N THR A 25 3.88 -15.76 -9.12
CA THR A 25 2.99 -16.54 -8.26
C THR A 25 2.07 -17.41 -9.12
N ARG A 26 2.04 -18.73 -8.89
CA ARG A 26 1.19 -19.67 -9.63
C ARG A 26 0.03 -20.14 -8.77
N VAL A 27 -1.18 -19.67 -9.08
CA VAL A 27 -2.40 -19.96 -8.33
C VAL A 27 -3.23 -21.00 -9.08
N ALA A 28 -3.76 -22.00 -8.37
CA ALA A 28 -4.63 -23.00 -8.95
C ALA A 28 -6.10 -22.57 -8.83
N PHE A 29 -6.81 -22.52 -9.95
CA PHE A 29 -8.24 -22.26 -10.03
C PHE A 29 -8.96 -23.51 -10.54
N ALA A 30 -10.25 -23.65 -10.21
CA ALA A 30 -11.11 -24.61 -10.90
C ALA A 30 -11.08 -24.33 -12.41
N SER A 31 -11.16 -25.37 -13.23
CA SER A 31 -11.01 -25.23 -14.69
C SER A 31 -12.06 -24.30 -15.31
N GLU A 32 -13.28 -24.35 -14.78
CA GLU A 32 -14.43 -23.53 -15.18
C GLU A 32 -14.46 -22.14 -14.53
N ALA A 33 -13.60 -21.88 -13.54
CA ALA A 33 -13.57 -20.59 -12.87
C ALA A 33 -12.78 -19.57 -13.70
N GLU A 34 -13.38 -18.39 -13.88
CA GLU A 34 -12.68 -17.23 -14.41
C GLU A 34 -11.62 -16.76 -13.40
N ALA A 35 -10.41 -16.50 -13.89
CA ALA A 35 -9.33 -16.02 -13.03
C ALA A 35 -9.38 -14.50 -12.99
N PRO A 36 -9.18 -13.88 -11.81
CA PRO A 36 -9.15 -12.43 -11.71
C PRO A 36 -7.98 -11.85 -12.50
N GLU A 37 -8.09 -10.59 -12.92
CA GLU A 37 -7.01 -9.88 -13.62
C GLU A 37 -5.80 -9.65 -12.71
N THR A 38 -6.05 -9.43 -11.42
CA THR A 38 -5.03 -9.17 -10.41
C THR A 38 -5.07 -10.17 -9.26
N TRP A 39 -3.91 -10.45 -8.68
CA TRP A 39 -3.75 -11.27 -7.48
C TRP A 39 -2.78 -10.62 -6.50
N ASP A 40 -2.99 -10.79 -5.20
CA ASP A 40 -2.06 -10.28 -4.20
C ASP A 40 -0.79 -11.13 -4.15
N CYS A 41 0.37 -10.50 -4.36
CA CYS A 41 1.64 -11.19 -4.29
C CYS A 41 1.90 -11.66 -2.84
N PRO A 42 2.05 -12.97 -2.56
CA PRO A 42 2.25 -13.47 -1.21
C PRO A 42 3.60 -13.09 -0.60
N ARG A 43 4.53 -12.55 -1.41
CA ARG A 43 5.87 -12.14 -0.99
C ARG A 43 5.96 -10.68 -0.58
N CYS A 44 5.31 -9.77 -1.31
CA CYS A 44 5.43 -8.32 -1.06
C CYS A 44 4.09 -7.60 -0.84
N GLY A 45 2.96 -8.31 -0.96
CA GLY A 45 1.62 -7.73 -0.80
C GLY A 45 1.20 -6.77 -1.91
N LEU A 46 2.03 -6.56 -2.93
CA LEU A 46 1.69 -5.74 -4.09
C LEU A 46 0.77 -6.52 -5.04
N PRO A 47 -0.08 -5.81 -5.81
CA PRO A 47 -0.84 -6.45 -6.87
C PRO A 47 0.11 -7.09 -7.89
N ALA A 48 -0.31 -8.23 -8.40
CA ALA A 48 0.34 -8.99 -9.46
C ALA A 48 -0.66 -9.22 -10.59
N GLY A 49 -0.23 -9.11 -11.84
CA GLY A 49 -1.09 -9.26 -13.03
C GLY A 49 -0.69 -10.47 -13.86
N GLN A 50 -1.54 -10.89 -14.79
CA GLN A 50 -1.26 -12.05 -15.65
C GLN A 50 -0.25 -11.77 -16.77
N ASP A 51 0.10 -10.50 -17.03
CA ASP A 51 1.15 -10.14 -17.98
C ASP A 51 2.48 -9.87 -17.25
N HIS A 52 3.50 -10.68 -17.56
CA HIS A 52 4.84 -10.51 -17.01
C HIS A 52 5.52 -9.22 -17.48
N ALA A 53 5.24 -8.76 -18.71
CA ALA A 53 5.85 -7.55 -19.27
C ALA A 53 5.19 -6.26 -18.76
N ALA A 54 3.96 -6.36 -18.25
CA ALA A 54 3.17 -5.22 -17.76
C ALA A 54 2.53 -5.53 -16.39
N PRO A 55 3.32 -5.73 -15.32
CA PRO A 55 2.77 -5.97 -14.00
C PRO A 55 2.05 -4.71 -13.48
N PRO A 56 0.97 -4.87 -12.70
CA PRO A 56 0.23 -3.75 -12.16
C PRO A 56 1.11 -2.91 -11.23
N PRO A 57 0.97 -1.57 -11.26
CA PRO A 57 1.75 -0.68 -10.42
C PRO A 57 1.34 -0.84 -8.95
N ALA A 58 2.25 -0.46 -8.04
CA ALA A 58 1.90 -0.34 -6.64
C ALA A 58 0.75 0.66 -6.45
N PRO A 59 -0.23 0.37 -5.57
CA PRO A 59 -1.29 1.32 -5.26
C PRO A 59 -0.69 2.63 -4.78
N ARG A 60 -1.18 3.75 -5.31
CA ARG A 60 -0.77 5.08 -4.81
C ARG A 60 -1.60 5.35 -3.56
N SER A 61 -0.95 5.43 -2.41
CA SER A 61 -1.60 6.00 -1.23
C SER A 61 -1.66 7.51 -1.40
N GLU A 62 -2.86 8.07 -1.46
CA GLU A 62 -3.02 9.52 -1.31
C GLU A 62 -2.55 9.91 0.10
N PRO A 63 -1.59 10.84 0.23
CA PRO A 63 -1.13 11.25 1.54
C PRO A 63 -2.28 11.87 2.33
N TYR A 64 -2.56 11.31 3.50
CA TYR A 64 -3.43 12.01 4.44
C TYR A 64 -2.83 13.35 4.81
N LYS A 65 -3.72 14.31 5.05
CA LYS A 65 -3.31 15.65 5.43
C LYS A 65 -2.62 15.64 6.79
N THR A 66 -1.41 16.18 6.84
CA THR A 66 -0.61 16.24 8.08
C THR A 66 -1.10 17.36 9.01
N HIS A 67 -0.74 17.29 10.30
CA HIS A 67 -1.02 18.38 11.24
C HIS A 67 -0.51 19.74 10.74
N LEU A 68 0.71 19.77 10.16
CA LEU A 68 1.27 20.99 9.58
C LEU A 68 0.44 21.50 8.40
N ALA A 69 -0.05 20.61 7.53
CA ALA A 69 -0.92 21.00 6.41
C ALA A 69 -2.23 21.62 6.92
N TYR A 70 -2.84 21.08 7.98
CA TYR A 70 -4.00 21.73 8.62
C TYR A 70 -3.66 23.11 9.21
N VAL A 71 -2.46 23.30 9.76
CA VAL A 71 -2.02 24.61 10.27
C VAL A 71 -1.87 25.61 9.12
N ARG A 72 -1.22 25.20 8.02
CA ARG A 72 -0.95 26.06 6.86
C ARG A 72 -2.18 26.51 6.08
N GLU A 73 -3.30 25.81 6.21
CA GLU A 73 -4.56 26.27 5.62
C GLU A 73 -5.20 27.46 6.36
N ARG A 74 -4.85 27.66 7.63
CA ARG A 74 -5.40 28.72 8.48
C ARG A 74 -4.38 29.75 8.95
N ARG A 75 -3.10 29.52 8.64
CA ARG A 75 -1.97 30.38 9.00
C ARG A 75 -1.06 30.54 7.78
N SER A 76 -0.71 31.78 7.49
CA SER A 76 0.34 32.11 6.54
C SER A 76 1.72 31.78 7.11
N ASP A 77 2.73 31.75 6.26
CA ASP A 77 4.12 31.61 6.71
C ASP A 77 4.51 32.77 7.66
N ALA A 78 4.02 33.99 7.39
CA ALA A 78 4.23 35.15 8.26
C ALA A 78 3.63 34.97 9.66
N ASP A 79 2.44 34.36 9.78
CA ASP A 79 1.86 34.02 11.08
C ASP A 79 2.72 32.98 11.82
N GLY A 80 3.32 32.05 11.08
CA GLY A 80 4.24 31.06 11.61
C GLY A 80 5.50 31.70 12.19
N ASP A 81 6.10 32.62 11.43
CA ASP A 81 7.30 33.35 11.86
C ASP A 81 7.04 34.20 13.11
N ALA A 82 5.89 34.88 13.18
CA ALA A 82 5.50 35.66 14.35
C ALA A 82 5.35 34.79 15.61
N LEU A 83 4.70 33.62 15.50
CA LEU A 83 4.58 32.67 16.62
C LEU A 83 5.94 32.11 17.06
N LEU A 84 6.84 31.85 16.10
CA LEU A 84 8.19 31.38 16.40
C LEU A 84 8.97 32.44 17.19
N GLU A 85 8.95 33.70 16.75
CA GLU A 85 9.66 34.77 17.45
C GLU A 85 9.11 35.01 18.87
N GLU A 86 7.79 34.93 19.04
CA GLU A 86 7.16 35.01 20.36
C GLU A 86 7.66 33.89 21.29
N ALA A 87 7.69 32.65 20.80
CA ALA A 87 8.15 31.50 21.56
C ALA A 87 9.65 31.58 21.90
N LEU A 88 10.47 32.02 20.95
CA LEU A 88 11.91 32.22 21.15
C LEU A 88 12.18 33.32 22.17
N SER A 89 11.44 34.43 22.10
CA SER A 89 11.55 35.53 23.08
C SER A 89 11.23 35.05 24.49
N LYS A 90 10.14 34.30 24.69
CA LYS A 90 9.80 33.69 25.99
C LYS A 90 10.88 32.71 26.48
N LEU A 91 11.44 31.90 25.59
CA LEU A 91 12.51 30.96 25.92
C LEU A 91 13.79 31.70 26.38
N ARG A 92 14.18 32.76 25.67
CA ARG A 92 15.35 33.59 26.01
C ARG A 92 15.16 34.27 27.36
N ALA A 93 13.99 34.85 27.61
CA ALA A 93 13.67 35.48 28.89
C ALA A 93 13.77 34.49 30.07
N ARG A 94 13.30 33.25 29.89
CA ARG A 94 13.43 32.20 30.92
C ARG A 94 14.88 31.73 31.15
N ARG A 95 15.73 31.79 30.12
CA ARG A 95 17.14 31.37 30.20
C ARG A 95 18.09 32.45 30.71
N GLY A 96 17.71 33.73 30.57
CA GLY A 96 18.46 34.88 31.07
C GLY A 96 18.12 35.32 32.48
N ALA A 97 17.18 34.63 33.14
CA ALA A 97 16.83 34.79 34.55
C ALA A 97 17.50 33.71 35.42
#